data_AF-A0A4Y4KCJ5-F1
#
_entry.id   AF-A0A4Y4KCJ5-F1
#
_cell.length_a   1.000
_cell.length_b   1.000
_cell.length_c   1.000
_cell.angle_alpha   90.00
_cell.angle_beta   90.00
_cell.angle_gamma   90.00
#
_symmetry.space_group_name_H-M   'P 1'
#
loop_
_entity.id
_entity.type
_entity.pdbx_description
1 polymer ?
#
loop_
_entity_poly.entity_id
_entity_poly.type
_entity_poly.pdbx_seq_one_letter_code
_entity_poly.pdbx_strand_id
1 'polypeptide(L)'
;MSAEFGDRTGRQGKLTRWLRGRRPKETAGDGGREDLLLAAATAGLPLAPAAHPATAYGCSCDRVGCPTPARHPVSFAWQTQSTTDRAQIERWARHQPQANFITATGMVHDVLDVPLEAGREALERLLAEGVEVGPVTESDDGRMLFFTLTRGTPEDEDEWWPCELDCHPETMDEHPGLRWHCRGSYVLVPPARLPGDDDQQVRWLRGPEHALPDPLSLLEPLTDACARHAAQAPDPHSTTWPLHH
;
A
#
# COMPACT_ATOMS: atom_id res chain seq x y z
N MET A 1 34.65 -54.69 41.89
CA MET A 1 33.64 -54.12 42.81
C MET A 1 32.37 -53.92 42.01
N SER A 2 31.42 -54.82 42.23
CA SER A 2 30.11 -54.90 41.60
C SER A 2 29.11 -53.94 42.25
N ALA A 3 28.09 -53.52 41.48
CA ALA A 3 26.67 -53.31 41.84
C ALA A 3 26.13 -52.18 40.94
N GLU A 4 25.30 -52.42 39.92
CA GLU A 4 23.90 -52.90 39.88
C GLU A 4 22.81 -51.88 40.24
N PHE A 5 21.83 -51.84 39.30
CA PHE A 5 20.40 -51.56 39.39
C PHE A 5 19.83 -50.16 39.66
N GLY A 6 18.89 -49.79 38.79
CA GLY A 6 17.89 -48.76 39.05
C GLY A 6 17.11 -48.27 37.83
N ASP A 7 16.33 -49.15 37.19
CA ASP A 7 15.22 -48.71 36.32
C ASP A 7 14.07 -48.20 37.21
N ARG A 8 13.40 -47.11 36.80
CA ARG A 8 11.92 -46.93 36.76
C ARG A 8 11.47 -45.46 36.67
N THR A 9 10.68 -45.22 35.63
CA THR A 9 9.43 -44.43 35.60
C THR A 9 9.48 -42.90 35.74
N GLY A 10 9.29 -42.23 34.60
CA GLY A 10 8.08 -41.46 34.30
C GLY A 10 7.75 -40.25 35.18
N ARG A 11 7.99 -39.04 34.65
CA ARG A 11 7.16 -37.88 35.00
C ARG A 11 7.16 -36.84 33.87
N GLN A 12 6.04 -36.76 33.17
CA GLN A 12 5.68 -35.62 32.33
C GLN A 12 5.76 -34.33 33.14
N GLY A 13 6.38 -33.30 32.58
CA GLY A 13 6.56 -31.99 33.23
C GLY A 13 6.64 -30.87 32.21
N LYS A 14 5.47 -30.51 31.69
CA LYS A 14 5.11 -29.31 30.90
C LYS A 14 6.00 -28.09 31.20
N LEU A 15 6.88 -27.69 30.28
CA LEU A 15 7.60 -26.40 30.33
C LEU A 15 7.67 -25.70 28.95
N THR A 16 6.57 -25.77 28.19
CA THR A 16 6.31 -24.89 27.04
C THR A 16 5.35 -23.78 27.44
N ARG A 17 5.85 -22.69 28.05
CA ARG A 17 5.03 -21.48 28.25
C ARG A 17 5.80 -20.21 28.59
N TRP A 18 6.90 -19.92 27.88
CA TRP A 18 7.60 -18.63 28.08
C TRP A 18 8.00 -17.88 26.81
N LEU A 19 7.50 -18.31 25.64
CA LEU A 19 7.72 -17.62 24.36
C LEU A 19 6.42 -17.28 23.60
N ARG A 20 5.26 -17.27 24.28
CA ARG A 20 4.02 -16.75 23.71
C ARG A 20 3.43 -15.72 24.66
N GLY A 21 3.60 -14.45 24.35
CA GLY A 21 3.01 -13.40 25.17
C GLY A 21 3.53 -11.99 24.97
N ARG A 22 3.88 -11.58 23.74
CA ARG A 22 3.80 -10.17 23.39
C ARG A 22 3.26 -10.06 21.97
N ARG A 23 1.94 -10.25 21.85
CA ARG A 23 1.18 -9.77 20.71
C ARG A 23 1.53 -8.28 20.59
N PRO A 24 2.11 -7.80 19.47
CA PRO A 24 2.24 -6.37 19.25
C PRO A 24 0.83 -5.79 19.41
N LYS A 25 0.70 -4.84 20.35
CA LYS A 25 -0.52 -4.05 20.47
C LYS A 25 -0.65 -3.36 19.11
N GLU A 26 -1.70 -3.68 18.36
CA GLU A 26 -2.11 -2.91 17.19
C GLU A 26 -2.28 -1.46 17.66
N THR A 27 -1.24 -0.67 17.45
CA THR A 27 -1.31 0.77 17.52
C THR A 27 -1.67 1.23 16.12
N ALA A 28 -2.92 1.01 15.72
CA ALA A 28 -3.59 1.96 14.84
C ALA A 28 -3.77 3.25 15.67
N GLY A 29 -2.65 3.90 15.97
CA GLY A 29 -2.56 5.01 16.90
C GLY A 29 -2.89 6.29 16.17
N ASP A 30 -3.91 6.98 16.67
CA ASP A 30 -4.06 8.41 16.98
C ASP A 30 -2.76 9.27 17.00
N GLY A 31 -1.91 9.12 15.99
CA GLY A 31 -0.82 10.04 15.67
C GLY A 31 -1.36 11.11 14.75
N GLY A 32 -0.94 12.36 14.95
CA GLY A 32 -1.34 13.43 14.05
C GLY A 32 -0.88 13.15 12.61
N ARG A 33 -1.46 13.83 11.61
CA ARG A 33 -1.03 13.75 10.21
C ARG A 33 0.49 13.86 10.06
N GLU A 34 1.13 14.75 10.81
CA GLU A 34 2.60 14.91 10.80
C GLU A 34 3.32 13.64 11.26
N ASP A 35 2.85 12.97 12.31
CA ASP A 35 3.47 11.74 12.82
C ASP A 35 3.42 10.60 11.80
N LEU A 36 2.29 10.46 11.09
CA LEU A 36 2.12 9.46 10.04
C LEU A 36 3.07 9.69 8.86
N LEU A 37 3.25 10.95 8.45
CA LEU A 37 4.20 11.32 7.39
C LEU A 37 5.65 11.07 7.82
N LEU A 38 5.99 11.40 9.07
CA LEU A 38 7.31 11.15 9.62
C LEU A 38 7.60 9.66 9.79
N ALA A 39 6.59 8.86 10.14
CA ALA A 39 6.72 7.41 10.19
C ALA A 39 7.01 6.81 8.81
N ALA A 40 6.28 7.25 7.77
CA ALA A 40 6.53 6.83 6.39
C ALA A 40 7.94 7.21 5.92
N ALA A 41 8.39 8.44 6.19
CA ALA A 41 9.73 8.88 5.83
C ALA A 41 10.84 8.15 6.61
N THR A 42 10.60 7.82 7.89
CA THR A 42 11.52 7.02 8.71
C THR A 42 11.65 5.60 8.17
N ALA A 43 10.57 5.05 7.59
CA ALA A 43 10.59 3.78 6.88
C ALA A 43 11.24 3.85 5.48
N GLY A 44 11.76 5.03 5.09
CA GLY A 44 12.46 5.23 3.83
C GLY A 44 11.59 5.62 2.65
N LEU A 45 10.28 5.85 2.85
CA LEU A 45 9.37 6.25 1.77
C LEU A 45 9.57 7.75 1.43
N PRO A 46 10.05 8.11 0.23
CA PRO A 46 10.34 9.49 -0.13
C PRO A 46 9.03 10.24 -0.45
N LEU A 47 8.76 11.33 0.27
CA LEU A 47 7.48 12.03 0.21
C LEU A 47 7.56 13.33 -0.60
N ALA A 48 6.49 13.65 -1.32
CA ALA A 48 6.26 14.98 -1.90
C ALA A 48 4.81 15.46 -1.71
N PRO A 49 4.56 16.78 -1.64
CA PRO A 49 3.20 17.32 -1.54
C PRO A 49 2.34 16.99 -2.76
N ALA A 50 1.09 16.67 -2.49
CA ALA A 50 0.09 16.33 -3.48
C ALA A 50 -1.17 17.19 -3.33
N ALA A 51 -1.92 17.29 -4.42
CA ALA A 51 -3.22 17.94 -4.46
C ALA A 51 -4.17 17.30 -3.45
N HIS A 52 -5.13 18.07 -2.98
CA HIS A 52 -6.11 17.62 -1.99
C HIS A 52 -7.54 17.99 -2.44
N PRO A 53 -8.58 17.42 -1.82
CA PRO A 53 -9.95 17.74 -2.16
C PRO A 53 -10.24 19.22 -1.89
N ALA A 54 -10.92 19.87 -2.84
CA ALA A 54 -11.34 21.27 -2.75
C ALA A 54 -12.78 21.42 -3.23
N THR A 55 -13.51 22.38 -2.68
CA THR A 55 -14.96 22.53 -2.86
C THR A 55 -15.39 22.95 -4.28
N ALA A 56 -14.56 23.69 -5.01
CA ALA A 56 -14.96 24.24 -6.31
C ALA A 56 -14.93 23.20 -7.44
N TYR A 57 -13.77 22.57 -7.65
CA TYR A 57 -13.53 21.67 -8.79
C TYR A 57 -13.14 20.26 -8.36
N GLY A 58 -13.37 19.91 -7.08
CA GLY A 58 -12.99 18.63 -6.50
C GLY A 58 -11.48 18.47 -6.24
N CYS A 59 -10.66 19.42 -6.69
CA CYS A 59 -9.20 19.36 -6.59
C CYS A 59 -8.60 20.74 -6.30
N SER A 60 -7.58 20.79 -5.45
CA SER A 60 -6.84 22.00 -5.09
C SER A 60 -5.93 22.56 -6.19
N CYS A 61 -5.95 22.00 -7.40
CA CYS A 61 -5.16 22.49 -8.54
C CYS A 61 -5.90 23.51 -9.40
N ASP A 62 -7.15 23.84 -9.04
CA ASP A 62 -8.06 24.77 -9.73
C ASP A 62 -8.33 24.44 -11.21
N ARG A 63 -7.91 23.27 -11.69
CA ARG A 63 -8.16 22.81 -13.04
C ARG A 63 -9.57 22.22 -13.16
N VAL A 64 -10.40 22.87 -13.96
CA VAL A 64 -11.67 22.30 -14.42
C VAL A 64 -11.39 21.00 -15.20
N GLY A 65 -12.02 19.90 -14.80
CA GLY A 65 -11.79 18.59 -15.43
C GLY A 65 -10.41 18.01 -15.11
N CYS A 66 -9.92 18.19 -13.88
CA CYS A 66 -8.73 17.50 -13.40
C CYS A 66 -8.87 15.98 -13.60
N PRO A 67 -7.93 15.29 -14.28
CA PRO A 67 -8.06 13.86 -14.58
C PRO A 67 -7.91 12.97 -13.33
N THR A 68 -7.13 13.42 -12.33
CA THR A 68 -6.88 12.69 -11.09
C THR A 68 -7.11 13.58 -9.86
N PRO A 69 -8.38 13.99 -9.60
CA PRO A 69 -8.69 14.96 -8.55
C PRO A 69 -8.12 14.52 -7.19
N ALA A 70 -7.45 15.46 -6.50
CA ALA A 70 -6.83 15.28 -5.19
C ALA A 70 -5.76 14.17 -5.07
N ARG A 71 -5.24 13.64 -6.19
CA ARG A 71 -4.34 12.47 -6.19
C ARG A 71 -2.98 12.74 -6.82
N HIS A 72 -2.85 13.82 -7.58
CA HIS A 72 -1.61 14.12 -8.29
C HIS A 72 -0.63 14.95 -7.43
N PRO A 73 0.69 14.82 -7.66
CA PRO A 73 1.69 15.71 -7.10
C PRO A 73 1.40 17.18 -7.45
N VAL A 74 1.77 18.11 -6.56
CA VAL A 74 1.62 19.55 -6.84
C VAL A 74 2.65 20.03 -7.86
N SER A 75 3.85 19.45 -7.84
CA SER A 75 4.98 19.85 -8.68
C SER A 75 5.22 18.83 -9.78
N PHE A 76 5.51 19.27 -11.00
CA PHE A 76 5.96 18.39 -12.09
C PHE A 76 7.34 17.79 -11.85
N ALA A 77 8.14 18.36 -10.93
CA ALA A 77 9.45 17.86 -10.54
C ALA A 77 9.40 16.90 -9.33
N TRP A 78 8.22 16.35 -9.02
CA TRP A 78 7.95 15.56 -7.83
C TRP A 78 8.94 14.40 -7.63
N GLN A 79 9.40 13.75 -8.70
CA GLN A 79 10.37 12.66 -8.62
C GLN A 79 11.65 13.11 -7.91
N THR A 80 12.18 14.26 -8.33
CA THR A 80 13.44 14.82 -7.79
C THR A 80 13.25 15.59 -6.48
N GLN A 81 12.02 16.00 -6.18
CA GLN A 81 11.67 16.73 -4.96
C GLN A 81 11.21 15.82 -3.82
N SER A 82 10.89 14.56 -4.12
CA SER A 82 10.49 13.59 -3.10
C SER A 82 11.65 13.32 -2.15
N THR A 83 11.39 13.33 -0.85
CA THR A 83 12.45 13.26 0.17
C THR A 83 11.99 12.56 1.44
N THR A 84 12.96 12.02 2.18
CA THR A 84 12.78 11.51 3.55
C THR A 84 13.30 12.51 4.60
N ASP A 85 13.73 13.72 4.19
CA ASP A 85 14.22 14.75 5.11
C ASP A 85 13.12 15.22 6.06
N ARG A 86 13.32 14.98 7.36
CA ARG A 86 12.38 15.32 8.42
C ARG A 86 12.02 16.81 8.42
N ALA A 87 13.01 17.70 8.32
CA ALA A 87 12.78 19.14 8.43
C ALA A 87 11.98 19.69 7.24
N GLN A 88 12.18 19.12 6.05
CA GLN A 88 11.35 19.38 4.87
C GLN A 88 9.91 18.95 5.09
N ILE A 89 9.69 17.70 5.52
CA ILE A 89 8.36 17.13 5.68
C ILE A 89 7.57 17.88 6.74
N GLU A 90 8.16 18.14 7.90
CA GLU A 90 7.53 18.94 8.95
C GLU A 90 7.16 20.34 8.44
N ARG A 91 8.04 20.98 7.66
CA ARG A 91 7.75 22.29 7.09
C ARG A 91 6.57 22.26 6.14
N TRP A 92 6.50 21.26 5.25
CA TRP A 92 5.34 21.08 4.37
C TRP A 92 4.07 20.80 5.17
N ALA A 93 4.13 19.89 6.14
CA ALA A 93 2.99 19.52 6.96
C ALA A 93 2.37 20.73 7.69
N ARG A 94 3.21 21.61 8.26
CA ARG A 94 2.79 22.84 8.96
C ARG A 94 2.24 23.92 8.04
N HIS A 95 2.91 24.20 6.91
CA HIS A 95 2.53 25.32 6.04
C HIS A 95 1.45 24.95 5.01
N GLN A 96 1.21 23.66 4.80
CA GLN A 96 0.18 23.14 3.89
C GLN A 96 -0.66 22.09 4.64
N PRO A 97 -1.48 22.50 5.63
CA PRO A 97 -2.20 21.56 6.50
C PRO A 97 -3.20 20.68 5.74
N GLN A 98 -3.70 21.15 4.60
CA GLN A 98 -4.65 20.42 3.79
C GLN A 98 -4.01 19.53 2.72
N ALA A 99 -2.73 19.71 2.38
CA ALA A 99 -2.10 18.94 1.30
C ALA A 99 -2.13 17.43 1.59
N ASN A 100 -2.40 16.64 0.56
CA ASN A 100 -2.06 15.23 0.60
C ASN A 100 -0.55 15.08 0.39
N PHE A 101 -0.05 13.86 0.55
CA PHE A 101 1.31 13.49 0.17
C PHE A 101 1.28 12.24 -0.68
N ILE A 102 2.22 12.18 -1.62
CA ILE A 102 2.54 10.97 -2.37
C ILE A 102 3.89 10.45 -1.94
N THR A 103 4.14 9.18 -2.26
CA THR A 103 5.47 8.59 -2.27
C THR A 103 5.88 8.22 -3.69
N ALA A 104 7.12 8.52 -4.07
CA ALA A 104 7.65 8.18 -5.39
C ALA A 104 8.13 6.72 -5.41
N THR A 105 7.58 5.91 -6.31
CA THR A 105 7.89 4.47 -6.45
C THR A 105 9.05 4.21 -7.42
N GLY A 106 9.60 3.00 -7.39
CA GLY A 106 10.68 2.56 -8.30
C GLY A 106 12.06 3.13 -8.01
N MET A 107 12.28 3.67 -6.80
CA MET A 107 13.61 4.03 -6.31
C MET A 107 14.03 3.15 -5.13
N VAL A 108 13.14 3.01 -4.15
CA VAL A 108 13.39 2.26 -2.89
C VAL A 108 12.31 1.22 -2.61
N HIS A 109 11.12 1.43 -3.18
CA HIS A 109 9.96 0.58 -2.99
C HIS A 109 9.11 0.65 -4.26
N ASP A 110 8.34 -0.41 -4.50
CA ASP A 110 7.25 -0.42 -5.45
C ASP A 110 5.94 -0.66 -4.71
N VAL A 111 4.82 -0.52 -5.43
CA VAL A 111 3.49 -0.76 -4.86
C VAL A 111 2.66 -1.63 -5.81
N LEU A 112 2.11 -2.72 -5.28
CA LEU A 112 1.11 -3.55 -5.95
C LEU A 112 -0.28 -3.05 -5.55
N ASP A 113 -1.02 -2.50 -6.51
CA ASP A 113 -2.37 -1.95 -6.35
C ASP A 113 -3.40 -2.94 -6.89
N VAL A 114 -4.32 -3.38 -6.03
CA VAL A 114 -5.37 -4.37 -6.37
C VAL A 114 -6.76 -3.90 -5.92
N PRO A 115 -7.84 -4.47 -6.51
CA PRO A 115 -9.19 -4.24 -5.99
C PRO A 115 -9.30 -4.65 -4.52
N LEU A 116 -10.06 -3.87 -3.73
CA LEU A 116 -10.13 -3.99 -2.28
C LEU A 116 -10.48 -5.41 -1.81
N GLU A 117 -11.53 -6.01 -2.37
CA GLU A 117 -11.99 -7.33 -1.94
C GLU A 117 -10.96 -8.43 -2.26
N ALA A 118 -10.33 -8.36 -3.44
CA ALA A 118 -9.26 -9.28 -3.81
C ALA A 118 -8.01 -9.11 -2.93
N GLY A 119 -7.66 -7.86 -2.59
CA GLY A 119 -6.56 -7.54 -1.69
C GLY A 119 -6.79 -8.08 -0.28
N ARG A 120 -8.02 -7.95 0.26
CA ARG A 120 -8.39 -8.49 1.57
C ARG A 120 -8.27 -10.01 1.61
N GLU A 121 -8.83 -10.69 0.61
CA GLU A 121 -8.73 -12.14 0.49
C GLU A 121 -7.26 -12.61 0.43
N ALA A 122 -6.45 -11.96 -0.41
CA ALA A 122 -5.04 -12.29 -0.56
C ALA A 122 -4.25 -12.02 0.74
N LEU A 123 -4.50 -10.90 1.43
CA LEU A 123 -3.84 -10.57 2.69
C LEU A 123 -4.13 -11.62 3.76
N GLU A 124 -5.40 -12.03 3.91
CA GLU A 124 -5.79 -13.07 4.88
C GLU A 124 -5.04 -14.38 4.60
N ARG A 125 -4.97 -14.80 3.34
CA ARG A 125 -4.26 -16.00 2.91
C ARG A 125 -2.76 -15.92 3.18
N LEU A 126 -2.11 -14.83 2.75
CA LEU A 126 -0.67 -14.60 2.95
C LEU A 126 -0.28 -14.67 4.43
N LEU A 127 -1.07 -14.02 5.30
CA LEU A 127 -0.85 -14.04 6.75
C LEU A 127 -1.09 -15.42 7.36
N ALA A 128 -2.09 -16.17 6.88
CA ALA A 128 -2.36 -17.54 7.33
C ALA A 128 -1.23 -18.52 6.95
N GLU A 129 -0.60 -18.30 5.79
CA GLU A 129 0.53 -19.08 5.28
C GLU A 129 1.87 -18.65 5.89
N GLY A 130 1.90 -17.55 6.64
CA GLY A 130 3.12 -17.03 7.29
C GLY A 130 4.07 -16.34 6.33
N VAL A 131 3.59 -15.90 5.17
CA VAL A 131 4.36 -15.09 4.22
C VAL A 131 4.59 -13.71 4.81
N GLU A 132 5.80 -13.19 4.68
CA GLU A 132 6.08 -11.81 5.08
C GLU A 132 5.35 -10.84 4.16
N VAL A 133 4.52 -10.00 4.76
CA VAL A 133 3.80 -8.92 4.08
C VAL A 133 4.23 -7.61 4.71
N GLY A 134 4.46 -6.61 3.87
CA GLY A 134 4.94 -5.29 4.28
C GLY A 134 3.83 -4.34 4.76
N PRO A 135 4.08 -3.03 4.63
CA PRO A 135 3.05 -2.01 4.80
C PRO A 135 1.93 -2.21 3.78
N VAL A 136 0.69 -1.98 4.22
CA VAL A 136 -0.49 -2.12 3.39
C VAL A 136 -1.44 -0.96 3.67
N THR A 137 -1.90 -0.29 2.62
CA THR A 137 -2.94 0.73 2.74
C THR A 137 -4.26 0.26 2.16
N GLU A 138 -5.33 0.69 2.78
CA GLU A 138 -6.69 0.59 2.26
C GLU A 138 -7.14 1.99 1.81
N SER A 139 -7.72 2.07 0.63
CA SER A 139 -8.25 3.30 0.05
C SER A 139 -9.77 3.17 -0.12
N ASP A 140 -10.53 4.17 0.34
CA ASP A 140 -12.01 4.14 0.31
C ASP A 140 -12.61 4.18 -1.09
N ASP A 141 -11.80 4.37 -2.13
CA ASP A 141 -12.18 4.20 -3.53
C ASP A 141 -12.13 2.73 -4.03
N GLY A 142 -12.01 1.77 -3.10
CA GLY A 142 -12.10 0.35 -3.42
C GLY A 142 -10.78 -0.26 -3.88
N ARG A 143 -9.65 0.28 -3.44
CA ARG A 143 -8.30 -0.23 -3.75
C ARG A 143 -7.50 -0.54 -2.49
N MET A 144 -6.57 -1.48 -2.63
CA MET A 144 -5.65 -1.90 -1.57
C MET A 144 -4.23 -1.93 -2.13
N LEU A 145 -3.30 -1.28 -1.43
CA LEU A 145 -1.93 -1.07 -1.89
C LEU A 145 -0.94 -1.84 -1.01
N PHE A 146 -0.15 -2.73 -1.61
CA PHE A 146 0.88 -3.51 -0.94
C PHE A 146 2.26 -2.93 -1.28
N PHE A 147 2.97 -2.47 -0.26
CA PHE A 147 4.29 -1.86 -0.42
C PHE A 147 5.36 -2.95 -0.37
N THR A 148 6.24 -2.98 -1.36
CA THR A 148 7.26 -4.01 -1.55
C THR A 148 8.62 -3.37 -1.81
N LEU A 149 9.68 -4.17 -1.77
CA LEU A 149 10.94 -3.77 -2.38
C LEU A 149 10.70 -3.50 -3.86
N THR A 150 11.54 -2.64 -4.43
CA THR A 150 11.51 -2.39 -5.86
C THR A 150 11.98 -3.61 -6.64
N ARG A 151 11.40 -3.85 -7.83
CA ARG A 151 11.88 -4.92 -8.70
C ARG A 151 13.16 -4.51 -9.41
N GLY A 152 14.12 -5.44 -9.48
CA GLY A 152 15.40 -5.20 -10.13
C GLY A 152 16.33 -4.29 -9.33
N THR A 153 17.39 -3.81 -9.98
CA THR A 153 18.42 -2.98 -9.36
C THR A 153 18.26 -1.53 -9.86
N PRO A 154 17.69 -0.59 -9.07
CA PRO A 154 17.36 0.76 -9.55
C PRO A 154 18.56 1.57 -10.05
N GLU A 155 19.75 1.22 -9.57
CA GLU A 155 21.04 1.83 -9.93
C GLU A 155 21.60 1.31 -11.26
N ASP A 156 21.09 0.18 -11.76
CA ASP A 156 21.49 -0.42 -13.02
C ASP A 156 20.36 -0.28 -14.06
N GLU A 157 20.49 0.74 -14.93
CA GLU A 157 19.50 1.01 -15.96
C GLU A 157 19.38 -0.14 -16.98
N ASP A 158 20.40 -1.00 -17.11
CA ASP A 158 20.42 -2.12 -18.06
C ASP A 158 19.64 -3.35 -17.53
N GLU A 159 19.36 -3.39 -16.22
CA GLU A 159 18.52 -4.44 -15.59
C GLU A 159 17.04 -4.04 -15.52
N TRP A 160 16.71 -2.78 -15.81
CA TRP A 160 15.34 -2.30 -15.82
C TRP A 160 14.62 -2.67 -17.12
N TRP A 161 13.43 -3.26 -17.00
CA TRP A 161 12.57 -3.63 -18.13
C TRP A 161 11.11 -3.27 -17.84
N PRO A 162 10.33 -2.79 -18.85
CA PRO A 162 8.91 -2.50 -18.70
C PRO A 162 8.05 -3.78 -18.72
N CYS A 163 7.06 -3.87 -17.84
CA CYS A 163 6.13 -4.99 -17.71
C CYS A 163 4.70 -4.57 -18.06
N GLU A 164 3.87 -5.50 -18.55
CA GLU A 164 2.44 -5.27 -18.82
C GLU A 164 1.62 -4.88 -17.58
N LEU A 165 2.17 -5.08 -16.37
CA LEU A 165 1.54 -4.64 -15.12
C LEU A 165 1.95 -3.23 -14.69
N ASP A 166 2.91 -2.60 -15.39
CA ASP A 166 3.39 -1.27 -15.01
C ASP A 166 2.28 -0.23 -15.16
N CYS A 167 1.92 0.38 -14.04
CA CYS A 167 0.92 1.44 -14.02
C CYS A 167 1.59 2.81 -13.92
N HIS A 168 1.27 3.65 -14.90
CA HIS A 168 1.55 5.07 -14.86
C HIS A 168 0.25 5.84 -14.53
N PRO A 169 0.36 7.05 -13.94
CA PRO A 169 -0.81 7.87 -13.63
C PRO A 169 -1.76 8.10 -14.83
N GLU A 170 -1.24 8.08 -16.06
CA GLU A 170 -2.03 8.17 -17.30
C GLU A 170 -2.75 6.87 -17.72
N THR A 171 -2.36 5.70 -17.22
CA THR A 171 -2.88 4.38 -17.66
C THR A 171 -3.73 3.67 -16.60
N MET A 172 -4.18 4.39 -15.56
CA MET A 172 -4.92 3.78 -14.44
C MET A 172 -6.15 2.98 -14.91
N ASP A 173 -6.89 3.45 -15.91
CA ASP A 173 -8.11 2.78 -16.40
C ASP A 173 -7.84 1.53 -17.27
N GLU A 174 -6.60 1.30 -17.70
CA GLU A 174 -6.24 0.20 -18.61
C GLU A 174 -6.10 -1.16 -17.88
N HIS A 175 -5.93 -1.12 -16.56
CA HIS A 175 -5.73 -2.30 -15.72
C HIS A 175 -6.67 -2.29 -14.50
N PRO A 176 -7.93 -2.72 -14.63
CA PRO A 176 -8.87 -2.74 -13.50
C PRO A 176 -8.50 -3.80 -12.44
N GLY A 177 -7.69 -4.79 -12.80
CA GLY A 177 -7.16 -5.80 -11.89
C GLY A 177 -5.96 -5.30 -11.08
N LEU A 178 -4.89 -6.10 -11.09
CA LEU A 178 -3.62 -5.76 -10.44
C LEU A 178 -2.84 -4.74 -11.28
N ARG A 179 -2.30 -3.73 -10.60
CA ARG A 179 -1.41 -2.69 -11.12
C ARG A 179 -0.10 -2.69 -10.34
N TRP A 180 1.01 -2.40 -11.00
CA TRP A 180 2.31 -2.31 -10.36
C TRP A 180 2.89 -0.91 -10.56
N HIS A 181 2.90 -0.14 -9.48
CA HIS A 181 3.54 1.18 -9.45
C HIS A 181 5.05 1.00 -9.21
N CYS A 182 5.81 1.08 -10.30
CA CYS A 182 7.28 0.97 -10.32
C CYS A 182 7.92 2.34 -10.58
N ARG A 183 9.01 2.37 -11.36
CA ARG A 183 9.75 3.58 -11.75
C ARG A 183 8.85 4.57 -12.49
N GLY A 184 8.95 5.84 -12.11
CA GLY A 184 8.16 6.92 -12.71
C GLY A 184 6.70 6.96 -12.29
N SER A 185 6.32 6.19 -11.26
CA SER A 185 4.97 6.18 -10.69
C SER A 185 4.97 6.74 -9.26
N TYR A 186 3.78 6.91 -8.70
CA TYR A 186 3.57 7.36 -7.32
C TYR A 186 2.24 6.83 -6.79
N VAL A 187 2.13 6.78 -5.46
CA VAL A 187 0.85 6.52 -4.79
C VAL A 187 0.64 7.51 -3.63
N LEU A 188 -0.61 7.72 -3.24
CA LEU A 188 -0.96 8.51 -2.06
C LEU A 188 -0.49 7.80 -0.79
N VAL A 189 -0.06 8.59 0.21
CA VAL A 189 0.34 8.10 1.53
C VAL A 189 -0.69 8.52 2.58
N PRO A 190 -1.12 7.63 3.50
CA PRO A 190 -2.00 8.00 4.59
C PRO A 190 -1.47 9.16 5.44
N PRO A 191 -2.34 10.07 5.93
CA PRO A 191 -3.80 10.05 5.82
C PRO A 191 -4.31 10.92 4.65
N ALA A 192 -4.01 10.54 3.41
CA ALA A 192 -4.48 11.28 2.24
C ALA A 192 -6.01 11.24 2.12
N ARG A 193 -6.62 12.38 1.80
CA ARG A 193 -8.06 12.52 1.59
C ARG A 193 -8.41 12.38 0.11
N LEU A 194 -9.50 11.68 -0.17
CA LEU A 194 -10.01 11.44 -1.51
C LEU A 194 -11.14 12.44 -1.84
N PRO A 195 -11.42 12.70 -3.13
CA PRO A 195 -12.59 13.49 -3.52
C PRO A 195 -13.90 12.83 -3.10
N GLY A 196 -14.90 13.64 -2.76
CA GLY A 196 -16.23 13.18 -2.34
C GLY A 196 -16.68 13.83 -1.03
N ASP A 197 -17.95 13.64 -0.68
CA ASP A 197 -18.56 14.26 0.50
C ASP A 197 -18.45 13.39 1.78
N ASP A 198 -17.98 12.15 1.65
CA ASP A 198 -18.01 11.12 2.71
C ASP A 198 -16.69 10.98 3.51
N ASP A 199 -15.87 12.04 3.59
CA ASP A 199 -14.57 12.02 4.28
C ASP A 199 -13.65 10.83 3.88
N GLN A 200 -13.76 10.39 2.62
CA GLN A 200 -13.03 9.25 2.08
C GLN A 200 -11.51 9.47 2.17
N GLN A 201 -10.76 8.42 2.50
CA GLN A 201 -9.34 8.53 2.76
C GLN A 201 -8.55 7.27 2.39
N VAL A 202 -7.23 7.43 2.34
CA VAL A 202 -6.25 6.35 2.32
C VAL A 202 -5.72 6.16 3.75
N ARG A 203 -5.82 4.94 4.27
CA ARG A 203 -5.41 4.58 5.65
C ARG A 203 -4.42 3.43 5.65
N TRP A 204 -3.51 3.40 6.62
CA TRP A 204 -2.70 2.22 6.88
C TRP A 204 -3.58 1.12 7.48
N LEU A 205 -3.64 -0.03 6.82
CA LEU A 205 -4.12 -1.28 7.43
C LEU A 205 -2.96 -1.96 8.16
N ARG A 206 -1.76 -1.92 7.57
CA ARG A 206 -0.50 -2.31 8.18
C ARG A 206 0.48 -1.17 7.99
N GLY A 207 1.04 -0.68 9.09
CA GLY A 207 1.83 0.55 9.09
C GLY A 207 3.21 0.41 8.43
N PRO A 208 3.88 1.56 8.21
CA PRO A 208 5.19 1.61 7.56
C PRO A 208 6.33 0.99 8.40
N GLU A 209 6.07 0.62 9.66
CA GLU A 209 7.01 -0.11 10.52
C GLU A 209 7.28 -1.55 10.07
N HIS A 210 6.45 -2.10 9.18
CA HIS A 210 6.68 -3.42 8.59
C HIS A 210 7.72 -3.34 7.46
N ALA A 211 8.66 -4.29 7.43
CA ALA A 211 9.67 -4.35 6.39
C ALA A 211 9.05 -4.59 5.01
N LEU A 212 9.65 -4.01 3.97
CA LEU A 212 9.25 -4.23 2.59
C LEU A 212 9.65 -5.66 2.15
N PRO A 213 8.70 -6.52 1.75
CA PRO A 213 9.00 -7.85 1.24
C PRO A 213 9.46 -7.81 -0.23
N ASP A 214 10.02 -8.91 -0.71
CA ASP A 214 10.20 -9.14 -2.15
C ASP A 214 8.82 -9.12 -2.85
N PRO A 215 8.63 -8.32 -3.92
CA PRO A 215 7.35 -8.30 -4.63
C PRO A 215 6.93 -9.67 -5.18
N LEU A 216 7.88 -10.52 -5.58
CA LEU A 216 7.59 -11.81 -6.19
C LEU A 216 6.87 -12.76 -5.23
N SER A 217 7.08 -12.62 -3.91
CA SER A 217 6.37 -13.45 -2.92
C SER A 217 4.88 -13.10 -2.80
N LEU A 218 4.45 -11.94 -3.31
CA LEU A 218 3.06 -11.48 -3.24
C LEU A 218 2.30 -11.62 -4.57
N LEU A 219 3.02 -11.66 -5.71
CA LEU A 219 2.41 -11.60 -7.04
C LEU A 219 1.41 -12.73 -7.31
N GLU A 220 1.78 -13.98 -7.04
CA GLU A 220 0.90 -15.12 -7.31
C GLU A 220 -0.39 -15.04 -6.47
N PRO A 221 -0.34 -14.91 -5.13
CA PRO A 221 -1.56 -14.78 -4.32
C PRO A 221 -2.45 -13.60 -4.72
N LEU A 222 -1.86 -12.44 -5.02
CA LEU A 222 -2.61 -11.24 -5.42
C LEU A 222 -3.27 -11.41 -6.80
N THR A 223 -2.54 -11.95 -7.77
CA THR A 223 -3.06 -12.19 -9.13
C THR A 223 -4.19 -13.22 -9.11
N ASP A 224 -4.01 -14.30 -8.35
CA ASP A 224 -4.98 -15.38 -8.17
C ASP A 224 -6.28 -14.86 -7.53
N ALA A 225 -6.19 -14.02 -6.48
CA ALA A 225 -7.35 -13.36 -5.89
C ALA A 225 -8.02 -12.39 -6.88
N CYS A 226 -7.25 -11.58 -7.61
CA CYS A 226 -7.79 -10.68 -8.62
C CYS A 226 -8.58 -11.44 -9.69
N ALA A 227 -8.06 -12.57 -10.18
CA ALA A 227 -8.72 -13.40 -11.18
C ALA A 227 -10.04 -13.99 -10.67
N ARG A 228 -10.08 -14.46 -9.42
CA ARG A 228 -11.31 -14.94 -8.78
C ARG A 228 -12.39 -13.87 -8.69
N HIS A 229 -12.02 -12.66 -8.29
CA HIS A 229 -12.97 -11.56 -8.14
C HIS A 229 -13.42 -10.99 -9.48
N ALA A 230 -12.54 -10.95 -10.49
CA ALA A 230 -12.91 -10.55 -11.85
C ALA A 230 -13.96 -11.49 -12.47
N ALA A 231 -13.84 -12.80 -12.24
CA ALA A 231 -14.82 -13.78 -12.71
C ALA A 231 -16.19 -13.72 -12.00
N GLN A 232 -16.25 -13.09 -10.84
CA GLN A 232 -17.47 -12.94 -10.03
C GLN A 232 -18.17 -11.60 -10.25
N ALA A 233 -17.48 -10.62 -10.84
CA ALA A 233 -18.07 -9.34 -11.18
C ALA A 233 -19.07 -9.52 -12.35
N PRO A 234 -20.34 -9.07 -12.21
CA PRO A 234 -21.26 -9.06 -13.34
C PRO A 234 -20.70 -8.18 -14.47
N ASP A 235 -20.81 -8.67 -15.70
CA ASP A 235 -20.37 -7.96 -16.90
C ASP A 235 -21.05 -6.57 -16.97
N PRO A 236 -20.31 -5.45 -16.93
CA PRO A 236 -20.90 -4.11 -17.03
C PRO A 236 -21.66 -3.91 -18.35
N HIS A 237 -21.42 -4.74 -19.37
CA HIS A 237 -22.15 -4.72 -20.64
C HIS A 237 -23.44 -5.56 -20.67
N SER A 238 -23.79 -6.28 -19.59
CA SER A 238 -25.04 -7.06 -19.55
C SER A 238 -26.29 -6.24 -19.19
N THR A 239 -26.20 -4.90 -19.22
CA THR A 239 -27.40 -4.05 -19.11
C THR A 239 -28.12 -4.06 -20.46
N THR A 240 -28.99 -5.06 -20.64
CA THR A 240 -29.91 -5.16 -21.77
C THR A 240 -30.74 -3.88 -21.86
N TRP A 241 -30.49 -3.09 -22.91
CA TRP A 241 -31.28 -1.90 -23.22
C TRP A 241 -32.74 -2.32 -23.51
N PRO A 242 -33.76 -1.70 -22.91
CA PRO A 242 -35.14 -2.07 -23.22
C PRO A 242 -35.48 -1.69 -24.67
N LEU A 243 -35.80 -2.70 -25.48
CA LEU A 243 -36.46 -2.52 -26.77
C LEU A 243 -37.90 -2.06 -26.50
N HIS A 244 -38.19 -0.79 -26.79
CA HIS A 244 -39.56 -0.31 -26.81
C HIS A 244 -40.26 -0.85 -28.07
N HIS A 245 -41.34 -1.59 -27.86
CA HIS A 245 -42.34 -1.97 -28.87
C HIS A 245 -43.36 -0.85 -29.09
#